data_AF-A0A2A4AKU7-F1
#
_entry.id   AF-A0A2A4AKU7-F1
#
_cell.length_a   1.000
_cell.length_b   1.000
_cell.length_c   1.000
_cell.angle_alpha   90.00
_cell.angle_beta   90.00
_cell.angle_gamma   90.00
#
_symmetry.space_group_name_H-M   'P 1'
#
loop_
_entity.id
_entity.type
_entity.pdbx_description
1 polymer ?
#
loop_
_entity_poly.entity_id
_entity_poly.type
_entity_poly.pdbx_seq_one_letter_code
_entity_poly.pdbx_strand_id
1 'polypeptide(L)'
;MGKHYNQAVLNSVSEQIADAVAVELQEQPWWLRYKGSIMLALQALAWVAGALPVMLADAPAWTIFAAGAIGYFITALVNRLTVDGVTPSMAPRLAAQAEYRARQDAPQTPTLPVYTGPTTNEV
;
A
#
# COMPACT_ATOMS: atom_id res chain seq x y z
N MET A 1 -12.58 -31.26 14.61
CA MET A 1 -13.82 -30.47 14.55
C MET A 1 -13.45 -29.05 14.17
N GLY A 2 -13.62 -28.68 12.89
CA GLY A 2 -13.29 -27.33 12.39
C GLY A 2 -14.29 -26.31 12.91
N LYS A 3 -13.81 -25.19 13.45
CA LYS A 3 -14.67 -24.06 13.83
C LYS A 3 -15.34 -23.52 12.57
N HIS A 4 -16.62 -23.82 12.37
CA HIS A 4 -17.45 -23.16 11.38
C HIS A 4 -17.70 -21.72 11.84
N TYR A 5 -16.84 -20.79 11.42
CA TYR A 5 -17.11 -19.37 11.63
C TYR A 5 -18.34 -18.97 10.82
N ASN A 6 -19.22 -18.18 11.46
CA ASN A 6 -20.50 -17.80 10.92
C ASN A 6 -20.28 -16.88 9.70
N GLN A 7 -20.39 -17.43 8.49
CA GLN A 7 -20.10 -16.74 7.22
C GLN A 7 -20.89 -15.43 7.06
N ALA A 8 -22.08 -15.35 7.64
CA ALA A 8 -22.88 -14.13 7.65
C ALA A 8 -22.19 -12.96 8.38
N VAL A 9 -21.50 -13.24 9.49
CA VAL A 9 -20.78 -12.22 10.28
C VAL A 9 -19.51 -11.77 9.55
N LEU A 10 -18.83 -12.68 8.86
CA LEU A 10 -17.66 -12.35 8.04
C LEU A 10 -18.05 -11.49 6.84
N ASN A 11 -19.17 -11.80 6.20
CA ASN A 11 -19.70 -11.00 5.09
C ASN A 11 -20.11 -9.61 5.55
N SER A 12 -20.84 -9.49 6.67
CA SER A 12 -21.28 -8.17 7.17
C SER A 12 -20.11 -7.28 7.60
N VAL A 13 -19.07 -7.85 8.22
CA VAL A 13 -17.86 -7.10 8.59
C VAL A 13 -17.07 -6.69 7.34
N SER A 14 -17.00 -7.55 6.33
CA SER A 14 -16.34 -7.23 5.05
C SER A 14 -17.06 -6.09 4.31
N GLU A 15 -18.39 -6.08 4.33
CA GLU A 15 -19.23 -5.04 3.74
C GLU A 15 -19.05 -3.70 4.46
N GLN A 16 -19.01 -3.72 5.80
CA GLN A 16 -18.80 -2.53 6.61
C GLN A 16 -17.39 -1.92 6.44
N ILE A 17 -16.37 -2.77 6.27
CA ILE A 17 -15.01 -2.33 5.96
C ILE A 17 -14.93 -1.78 4.53
N ALA A 18 -15.63 -2.38 3.57
CA ALA A 18 -15.66 -1.92 2.19
C ALA A 18 -16.31 -0.52 2.06
N ASP A 19 -17.41 -0.28 2.77
CA ASP A 19 -18.08 1.02 2.80
C ASP A 19 -17.23 2.09 3.49
N ALA A 20 -16.59 1.76 4.62
CA ALA A 20 -15.66 2.68 5.29
C ALA A 20 -14.46 3.04 4.40
N VAL A 21 -13.88 2.06 3.70
CA VAL A 21 -12.79 2.29 2.74
C VAL A 21 -13.25 3.11 1.55
N ALA A 22 -14.50 2.94 1.08
CA ALA A 22 -15.07 3.72 -0.02
C ALA A 22 -15.30 5.19 0.34
N VAL A 23 -15.75 5.47 1.58
CA VAL A 23 -15.89 6.83 2.12
C VAL A 23 -14.53 7.48 2.27
N GLU A 24 -13.55 6.80 2.86
CA GLU A 24 -12.18 7.31 2.98
C GLU A 24 -11.54 7.55 1.60
N LEU A 25 -11.86 6.70 0.61
CA LEU A 25 -11.45 6.91 -0.77
C LEU A 25 -12.05 8.20 -1.34
N GLN A 26 -13.32 8.49 -1.06
CA GLN A 26 -14.03 9.70 -1.49
C GLN A 26 -13.43 10.96 -0.87
N GLU A 27 -13.02 10.89 0.40
CA GLU A 27 -12.38 12.00 1.10
C GLU A 27 -10.90 12.20 0.70
N GLN A 28 -10.27 11.20 0.07
CA GLN A 28 -8.89 11.37 -0.40
C GLN A 28 -8.80 12.44 -1.50
N PRO A 29 -7.86 13.39 -1.37
CA PRO A 29 -7.61 14.40 -2.38
C PRO A 29 -7.28 13.81 -3.76
N TRP A 30 -7.80 14.42 -4.82
CA TRP A 30 -7.67 13.92 -6.20
C TRP A 30 -6.21 13.69 -6.63
N TRP A 31 -5.25 14.48 -6.11
CA TRP A 31 -3.83 14.34 -6.44
C TRP A 31 -3.21 13.04 -5.90
N LEU A 32 -3.70 12.51 -4.77
CA LEU A 32 -3.25 11.23 -4.21
C LEU A 32 -3.71 10.05 -5.07
N ARG A 33 -4.88 10.16 -5.70
CA ARG A 33 -5.41 9.14 -6.61
C ARG A 33 -4.62 9.01 -7.91
N TYR A 34 -4.13 10.14 -8.44
CA TYR A 34 -3.40 10.19 -9.71
C TYR A 34 -1.89 10.41 -9.56
N LYS A 35 -1.35 10.28 -8.34
CA LYS A 35 0.06 10.52 -7.98
C LYS A 35 1.02 9.90 -9.01
N GLY A 36 0.88 8.62 -9.31
CA GLY A 36 1.75 7.92 -10.27
C GLY A 36 1.71 8.50 -11.69
N SER A 37 0.52 8.83 -12.19
CA SER A 37 0.34 9.45 -13.51
C SER A 37 0.92 10.87 -13.57
N ILE A 38 0.72 11.66 -12.51
CA ILE A 38 1.30 13.02 -12.39
C ILE A 38 2.82 12.93 -12.39
N MET A 39 3.39 11.98 -11.65
CA MET A 39 4.84 11.77 -11.57
C MET A 39 5.44 11.35 -12.92
N LEU A 40 4.77 10.47 -13.66
CA LEU A 40 5.17 10.11 -15.03
C LEU A 40 5.13 11.32 -15.96
N ALA A 41 4.08 12.13 -15.89
CA ALA A 41 3.95 13.34 -16.69
C ALA A 41 5.07 14.35 -16.39
N LEU A 42 5.36 14.59 -15.10
CA LEU A 42 6.47 15.46 -14.67
C LEU A 42 7.82 14.92 -15.13
N GLN A 43 8.02 13.60 -15.11
CA GLN A 43 9.25 12.99 -15.61
C GLN A 43 9.41 13.20 -17.12
N ALA A 44 8.35 13.01 -17.89
CA ALA A 44 8.37 13.30 -19.33
C ALA A 44 8.68 14.77 -19.61
N LEU A 45 8.10 15.70 -18.84
CA LEU A 45 8.41 17.12 -18.94
C LEU A 45 9.86 17.44 -18.60
N ALA A 46 10.45 16.78 -17.60
CA ALA A 46 11.86 16.95 -17.25
C ALA A 46 12.79 16.52 -18.40
N TRP A 47 12.46 15.43 -19.11
CA TRP A 47 13.20 15.02 -20.30
C TRP A 47 13.08 16.02 -21.44
N VAL A 48 11.87 16.53 -21.71
CA VAL A 48 11.64 17.57 -22.73
C VAL A 48 12.42 18.85 -22.38
N ALA A 49 12.38 19.26 -21.12
CA ALA A 49 13.11 20.44 -20.63
C ALA A 49 14.63 20.27 -20.75
N GLY A 50 15.16 19.05 -20.64
CA GLY A 50 16.57 18.75 -20.90
C GLY A 50 16.93 18.70 -22.38
N ALA A 51 16.05 18.16 -23.23
CA ALA A 51 16.29 17.97 -24.66
C ALA A 51 16.16 19.26 -25.48
N LEU A 52 15.16 20.09 -25.18
CA LEU A 52 14.88 21.31 -25.94
C LEU A 52 16.09 22.27 -26.03
N PRO A 53 16.82 22.59 -24.93
CA PRO A 53 17.99 23.45 -25.00
C PRO A 53 19.11 22.89 -25.90
N VAL A 54 19.31 21.57 -25.90
CA VAL A 54 20.32 20.92 -26.76
C VAL A 54 19.94 21.03 -28.23
N MET A 55 18.65 20.84 -28.55
CA MET A 55 18.18 20.85 -29.94
C MET A 55 18.01 22.27 -30.52
N LEU A 56 17.71 23.26 -29.68
CA LEU A 56 17.31 24.59 -30.14
C LEU A 56 18.30 25.71 -29.80
N ALA A 57 19.23 25.48 -28.87
CA ALA A 57 20.09 26.52 -28.31
C ALA A 57 21.56 26.08 -28.14
N ASP A 58 22.00 25.02 -28.83
CA ASP A 58 23.36 24.47 -28.76
C ASP A 58 23.85 24.20 -27.33
N ALA A 59 22.92 23.90 -26.41
CA ALA A 59 23.29 23.55 -25.05
C ALA A 59 24.10 22.24 -25.03
N PRO A 60 25.03 22.07 -24.08
CA PRO A 60 25.79 20.83 -23.96
C PRO A 60 24.88 19.61 -23.76
N ALA A 61 25.19 18.49 -24.41
CA ALA A 61 24.38 17.27 -24.34
C ALA A 61 24.19 16.72 -22.90
N TRP A 62 25.12 17.03 -21.98
CA TRP A 62 25.01 16.62 -20.58
C TRP A 62 23.80 17.24 -19.86
N THR A 63 23.27 18.36 -20.36
CA THR A 63 22.09 19.04 -19.78
C THR A 63 20.84 18.17 -19.80
N ILE A 64 20.72 17.28 -20.80
CA ILE A 64 19.65 16.28 -20.88
C ILE A 64 19.67 15.37 -19.64
N PHE A 65 20.85 14.84 -19.32
CA PHE A 65 21.03 13.94 -18.18
C PHE A 65 20.88 14.67 -16.85
N ALA A 66 21.33 15.93 -16.76
CA ALA A 66 21.14 16.74 -15.56
C ALA A 66 19.65 17.00 -15.27
N ALA A 67 18.88 17.43 -16.27
CA ALA A 67 17.44 17.65 -16.13
C ALA A 67 16.70 16.35 -15.79
N GLY A 68 17.03 15.25 -16.47
CA GLY A 68 16.46 13.93 -16.20
C GLY A 68 16.76 13.43 -14.79
N ALA A 69 18.00 13.60 -14.31
CA ALA A 69 18.43 13.20 -12.96
C ALA A 69 17.74 14.03 -11.87
N ILE A 70 17.61 15.34 -12.05
CA ILE A 70 16.88 16.22 -11.13
C ILE A 70 15.40 15.81 -11.08
N GLY A 71 14.76 15.63 -12.24
CA GLY A 71 13.37 15.18 -12.33
C GLY A 71 13.16 13.82 -11.65
N TYR A 72 14.08 12.87 -11.86
CA TYR A 72 14.03 11.56 -11.22
C TYR A 72 14.18 11.66 -9.70
N PHE A 73 15.14 12.46 -9.22
CA PHE A 73 15.37 12.62 -7.78
C PHE A 73 14.16 13.25 -7.08
N ILE A 74 13.58 14.29 -7.66
CA ILE A 74 12.34 14.93 -7.16
C ILE A 74 11.21 13.91 -7.16
N THR A 75 11.05 13.15 -8.24
CA THR A 75 10.05 12.08 -8.36
C THR A 75 10.24 11.03 -7.26
N ALA A 76 11.44 10.50 -7.09
CA ALA A 76 11.73 9.52 -6.03
C ALA A 76 11.45 10.07 -4.63
N LEU A 77 11.81 11.33 -4.37
CA LEU A 77 11.57 12.00 -3.10
C LEU A 77 10.08 12.18 -2.82
N VAL A 78 9.32 12.70 -3.79
CA VAL A 78 7.86 12.82 -3.71
C VAL A 78 7.22 11.45 -3.53
N ASN A 79 7.74 10.42 -4.20
CA ASN A 79 7.19 9.08 -4.06
C ASN A 79 7.36 8.56 -2.63
N ARG A 80 8.56 8.75 -2.07
CA ARG A 80 8.92 8.26 -0.75
C ARG A 80 8.27 9.04 0.39
N LEU A 81 8.07 10.35 0.23
CA LEU A 81 7.49 11.21 1.26
C LEU A 81 5.96 11.28 1.23
N THR A 82 5.32 10.80 0.16
CA THR A 82 3.85 10.84 0.03
C THR A 82 3.27 9.45 0.22
N VAL A 83 2.33 9.29 1.15
CA VAL A 83 1.58 8.04 1.33
C VAL A 83 0.83 7.71 0.03
N ASP A 84 0.92 6.47 -0.45
CA ASP A 84 0.22 6.07 -1.66
C ASP A 84 -1.30 6.10 -1.41
N GLY A 85 -2.03 6.78 -2.31
CA GLY A 85 -3.48 6.81 -2.28
C GLY A 85 -4.06 5.42 -2.51
N VAL A 86 -5.15 5.10 -1.80
CA VAL A 86 -5.82 3.81 -1.96
C VAL A 86 -6.66 3.89 -3.23
N THR A 87 -6.43 2.99 -4.18
CA THR A 87 -7.23 2.91 -5.41
C THR A 87 -8.39 1.94 -5.23
N PRO A 88 -9.53 2.08 -5.96
CA PRO A 88 -10.67 1.17 -5.80
C PRO A 88 -10.32 -0.30 -6.04
N SER A 89 -9.38 -0.57 -6.96
CA SER A 89 -8.88 -1.92 -7.25
C SER A 89 -7.95 -2.48 -6.16
N MET A 90 -7.46 -1.64 -5.24
CA MET A 90 -6.65 -2.06 -4.10
C MET A 90 -7.48 -2.43 -2.87
N ALA A 91 -8.76 -2.03 -2.79
CA ALA A 91 -9.64 -2.36 -1.66
C ALA A 91 -9.65 -3.85 -1.27
N PRO A 92 -9.87 -4.82 -2.20
CA PRO A 92 -9.82 -6.25 -1.84
C PRO A 92 -8.43 -6.71 -1.40
N ARG A 93 -7.36 -6.09 -1.90
CA ARG A 93 -5.98 -6.40 -1.50
C ARG A 93 -5.63 -5.87 -0.12
N LEU A 94 -6.12 -4.67 0.24
CA LEU A 94 -5.94 -4.12 1.58
C LEU A 94 -6.72 -4.92 2.62
N ALA A 95 -7.96 -5.34 2.31
CA ALA A 95 -8.74 -6.23 3.19
C ALA A 95 -7.98 -7.54 3.46
N ALA A 96 -7.44 -8.17 2.41
CA ALA A 96 -6.63 -9.37 2.56
C ALA A 96 -5.36 -9.13 3.40
N GLN A 97 -4.64 -8.02 3.20
CA GLN A 97 -3.45 -7.69 4.00
C GLN A 97 -3.77 -7.39 5.46
N ALA A 98 -4.90 -6.75 5.74
CA ALA A 98 -5.38 -6.49 7.09
C ALA A 98 -5.68 -7.80 7.83
N GLU A 99 -6.33 -8.77 7.17
CA GLU A 99 -6.52 -10.11 7.73
C GLU A 99 -5.19 -10.83 8.01
N TYR A 100 -4.23 -10.73 7.09
CA TYR A 100 -2.90 -11.34 7.29
C TYR A 100 -2.16 -10.73 8.48
N ARG A 101 -2.17 -9.40 8.64
CA ARG A 101 -1.60 -8.73 9.82
C ARG A 101 -2.31 -9.13 11.10
N ALA A 102 -3.65 -9.13 11.11
CA ALA A 102 -4.43 -9.55 12.28
C ALA A 102 -4.11 -10.98 12.71
N ARG A 103 -3.80 -11.88 11.76
CA ARG A 103 -3.34 -13.26 12.07
C ARG A 103 -1.91 -13.31 12.60
N GLN A 104 -1.04 -12.38 12.21
CA GLN A 104 0.35 -12.31 12.68
C GLN A 104 0.47 -11.66 14.05
N ASP A 105 -0.32 -10.61 14.29
CA ASP A 105 -0.38 -9.87 15.57
C ASP A 105 -1.27 -10.57 16.61
N ALA A 106 -1.96 -11.65 16.24
CA ALA A 106 -2.68 -12.49 17.18
C ALA A 106 -1.68 -13.04 18.22
N PRO A 107 -1.90 -12.79 19.54
CA PRO A 107 -1.00 -13.29 20.57
C PRO A 107 -0.86 -14.80 20.44
N GLN A 108 0.37 -15.29 20.24
CA GLN A 108 0.64 -16.72 20.36
C GLN A 108 0.28 -17.12 21.79
N THR A 109 -0.89 -17.72 21.96
CA THR A 109 -1.35 -18.18 23.27
C THR A 109 -0.33 -19.25 23.70
N PRO A 110 0.46 -19.04 24.76
CA PRO A 110 1.41 -20.04 25.18
C PRO A 110 0.61 -21.29 25.55
N THR A 111 0.79 -22.36 24.77
CA THR A 111 0.22 -23.66 25.12
C THR A 111 0.89 -24.11 26.40
N LEU A 112 0.18 -24.00 27.51
CA LEU A 112 0.63 -24.53 28.79
C LEU A 112 0.88 -26.04 28.61
N PRO A 113 2.00 -26.59 29.11
CA PRO A 113 2.26 -28.01 29.03
C PRO A 113 1.13 -28.76 29.74
N VAL A 114 0.51 -29.70 29.01
CA VAL A 114 -0.52 -30.57 29.57
C VAL A 114 0.16 -31.52 30.56
N TYR A 115 -0.12 -31.36 31.85
CA TYR A 115 0.39 -32.25 32.89
C TYR A 115 -0.27 -33.63 32.77
N THR A 116 0.49 -34.65 32.38
CA THR A 116 0.06 -36.05 32.27
C THR A 116 0.50 -36.89 33.48
N GLY A 117 0.66 -36.28 34.65
CA GLY A 117 1.04 -37.02 35.86
C GLY A 117 -0.08 -37.92 36.37
N PRO A 118 0.24 -38.90 37.24
CA PRO A 118 -0.73 -39.85 37.76
C PRO A 118 -1.85 -39.11 38.50
N THR A 119 -3.08 -39.25 38.01
CA THR A 119 -4.27 -38.82 38.75
C THR A 119 -4.53 -39.84 39.84
N THR A 120 -4.52 -39.40 41.10
CA THR A 120 -4.94 -40.21 42.25
C THR A 120 -6.44 -40.46 42.19
N ASN A 121 -6.83 -41.43 41.36
CA ASN A 121 -8.12 -42.13 41.46
C ASN A 121 -7.85 -43.53 41.99
N GLU A 122 -7.35 -43.59 43.22
CA GLU A 122 -7.51 -44.77 44.07
C GLU A 122 -8.45 -44.33 45.20
N VAL A 123 -9.72 -44.75 45.10
CA VAL A 123 -10.53 -45.51 46.08
C VAL A 123 -11.96 -45.58 45.53
#